data_AF-A0AAE9EU47-F1
#
_entry.id   AF-A0AAE9EU47-F1
#
_cell.length_a   1.000
_cell.length_b   1.000
_cell.length_c   1.000
_cell.angle_alpha   90.00
_cell.angle_beta   90.00
_cell.angle_gamma   90.00
#
_symmetry.space_group_name_H-M   'P 1'
#
loop_
_entity.id
_entity.type
_entity.pdbx_description
1 polymer ?
#
loop_
_entity_poly.entity_id
_entity_poly.type
_entity_poly.pdbx_seq_one_letter_code
_entity_poly.pdbx_strand_id
1 'polypeptide(L)'
;MDDTTRKALGELKQLIQIREDMERAGLLTPDLILERRDIEDKMRKEIAFCMKEKQKKTEEKKVEQQDMIGKMTYKLRRKLREMDRLREEEDYNKLVDERYEAKLEQERAEAERIRIEREAKMMADNGRKDVEEETKKDSKKENGENTSSTINKKNKKSRRKNKEGANDAVEACQKEMQSLSVS
;
A
#
# COMPACT_ATOMS: atom_id res chain seq x y z
N MET A 1 -17.37 27.09 27.25
CA MET A 1 -18.20 28.31 27.16
C MET A 1 -17.34 29.39 26.55
N ASP A 2 -17.78 29.95 25.43
CA ASP A 2 -17.06 31.02 24.72
C ASP A 2 -17.08 32.35 25.48
N ASP A 3 -16.11 33.21 25.15
CA ASP A 3 -15.88 34.45 25.89
C ASP A 3 -17.04 35.44 25.78
N THR A 4 -17.77 35.45 24.66
CA THR A 4 -18.94 36.31 24.46
C THR A 4 -20.07 35.93 25.41
N THR A 5 -20.44 34.64 25.46
CA THR A 5 -21.46 34.16 26.40
C THR A 5 -21.04 34.36 27.86
N ARG A 6 -19.76 34.15 28.18
CA ARG A 6 -19.23 34.39 29.53
C ARG A 6 -19.36 35.87 29.92
N LYS A 7 -19.04 36.77 29.01
CA LYS A 7 -19.17 38.22 29.21
C LYS A 7 -20.63 38.63 29.42
N ALA A 8 -21.55 38.15 28.58
CA ALA A 8 -22.98 38.44 28.70
C ALA A 8 -23.57 37.97 30.04
N LEU A 9 -23.16 36.81 30.54
CA LEU A 9 -23.55 36.33 31.87
C LEU A 9 -23.01 37.21 32.99
N GLY A 10 -21.78 37.71 32.86
CA GLY A 10 -21.17 38.64 33.80
C GLY A 10 -21.92 39.98 33.85
N GLU A 11 -22.18 40.57 32.68
CA GLU A 11 -22.94 41.83 32.53
C GLU A 11 -24.35 41.67 33.10
N LEU A 12 -25.06 40.58 32.78
CA LEU A 12 -26.38 40.29 33.33
C LEU A 12 -26.35 40.18 34.86
N LYS A 13 -25.35 39.48 35.42
CA LYS A 13 -25.20 39.36 36.88
C LYS A 13 -24.98 40.72 37.56
N GLN A 14 -24.21 41.60 36.93
CA GLN A 14 -24.00 42.96 37.43
C GLN A 14 -25.31 43.78 37.37
N LEU A 15 -26.07 43.69 36.28
CA LEU A 15 -27.34 44.39 36.14
C LEU A 15 -28.37 43.96 37.19
N ILE A 16 -28.50 42.64 37.41
CA ILE A 16 -29.36 42.06 38.46
C ILE A 16 -29.00 42.63 39.82
N GLN A 17 -27.71 42.67 40.14
CA GLN A 17 -27.21 43.17 41.41
C GLN A 17 -27.52 44.66 41.59
N ILE A 18 -27.25 45.48 40.56
CA ILE A 18 -27.55 46.92 40.58
C ILE A 18 -29.05 47.14 40.83
N ARG A 19 -29.92 46.41 40.13
CA ARG A 19 -31.37 46.52 40.34
C ARG A 19 -31.76 46.11 41.76
N GLU A 20 -31.22 45.03 42.32
CA GLU A 20 -31.48 44.64 43.71
C GLU A 20 -31.03 45.69 44.73
N ASP A 21 -29.88 46.31 44.51
CA ASP A 21 -29.37 47.37 45.38
C ASP A 21 -30.26 48.62 45.32
N MET A 22 -30.73 48.99 44.13
CA MET A 22 -31.67 50.09 43.95
C MET A 22 -33.07 49.78 44.53
N GLU A 23 -33.54 48.53 44.42
CA GLU A 23 -34.79 48.05 45.02
C GLU A 23 -34.69 48.12 46.56
N ARG A 24 -33.60 47.63 47.15
CA ARG A 24 -33.33 47.70 48.60
C ARG A 24 -33.24 49.15 49.11
N ALA A 25 -32.67 50.05 48.32
CA ALA A 25 -32.56 51.47 48.66
C ALA A 25 -33.88 52.26 48.48
N GLY A 26 -34.95 51.63 47.97
CA GLY A 26 -36.22 52.30 47.70
C GLY A 26 -36.15 53.29 46.52
N LEU A 27 -35.16 53.14 45.64
CA LEU A 27 -34.93 54.02 44.48
C LEU A 27 -35.68 53.58 43.22
N LEU A 28 -36.43 52.48 43.28
CA LEU A 28 -37.25 51.96 42.19
C LEU A 28 -38.71 51.85 42.61
N THR A 29 -39.60 52.25 41.72
CA THR A 29 -41.03 51.99 41.86
C THR A 29 -41.34 50.52 41.56
N PRO A 30 -42.44 49.97 42.10
CA PRO A 30 -42.85 48.59 41.81
C PRO A 30 -42.95 48.26 40.31
N ASP A 31 -43.49 49.18 39.51
CA ASP A 31 -43.61 48.99 38.05
C ASP A 31 -42.25 48.89 37.37
N LEU A 32 -41.29 49.74 37.75
CA LEU A 32 -39.92 49.68 37.23
C LEU A 32 -39.22 48.39 37.64
N ILE A 33 -39.47 47.85 38.84
CA ILE A 33 -38.90 46.56 39.27
C ILE A 33 -39.39 45.43 38.37
N LEU A 34 -40.68 45.41 38.05
CA LEU A 34 -41.28 44.42 37.15
C LEU A 34 -40.69 44.51 35.75
N GLU A 35 -40.63 45.71 35.16
CA GLU A 35 -40.03 45.91 33.84
C GLU A 35 -38.56 45.46 33.79
N ARG A 36 -37.77 45.77 34.82
CA ARG A 36 -36.36 45.34 34.91
C ARG A 36 -36.23 43.82 35.01
N ARG A 37 -37.09 43.16 35.81
CA ARG A 37 -37.13 41.69 35.90
C ARG A 37 -37.50 41.05 34.56
N ASP A 38 -38.47 41.61 33.83
CA ASP A 38 -38.84 41.11 32.50
C ASP A 38 -37.69 41.21 31.50
N ILE A 39 -36.90 42.29 31.56
CA ILE A 39 -35.70 42.46 30.72
C ILE A 39 -34.64 41.42 31.11
N GLU A 40 -34.36 41.24 32.39
CA GLU A 40 -33.40 40.24 32.87
C GLU A 40 -33.80 38.83 32.42
N ASP A 41 -35.09 38.48 32.51
CA ASP A 41 -35.59 37.18 32.08
C ASP A 41 -35.48 36.97 30.56
N LYS A 42 -35.72 38.01 29.76
CA LYS A 42 -35.45 37.98 28.32
C LYS A 42 -33.96 37.73 28.05
N MET A 43 -33.07 38.43 28.74
CA MET A 43 -31.62 38.24 28.61
C MET A 43 -31.19 36.82 29.02
N ARG A 44 -31.74 36.28 30.12
CA ARG A 44 -31.47 34.88 30.54
C ARG A 44 -31.86 33.89 29.44
N LYS A 45 -33.05 34.06 28.85
CA LYS A 45 -33.55 33.20 27.77
C LYS A 45 -32.67 33.29 26.52
N GLU A 46 -32.25 34.49 26.15
CA GLU A 46 -31.41 34.71 24.96
C GLU A 46 -30.00 34.12 25.14
N ILE A 47 -29.38 34.30 26.31
CA ILE A 47 -28.10 33.68 26.65
C ILE A 47 -28.22 32.15 26.61
N ALA A 48 -29.27 31.59 27.22
CA ALA A 48 -29.51 30.15 27.22
C ALA A 48 -29.73 29.59 25.81
N PHE A 49 -30.48 30.32 24.96
CA PHE A 49 -30.68 29.97 23.57
C PHE A 49 -29.35 29.93 22.80
N CYS A 50 -28.52 30.97 22.92
CA CYS A 50 -27.20 31.04 22.28
C CYS A 50 -26.29 29.87 22.71
N MET A 51 -26.28 29.52 24.00
CA MET A 51 -25.54 28.37 24.50
C MET A 51 -26.02 27.05 23.90
N LYS A 52 -27.34 26.83 23.85
CA LYS A 52 -27.94 25.62 23.30
C LYS A 52 -27.66 25.47 21.81
N GLU A 53 -27.78 26.56 21.05
CA GLU A 53 -27.44 26.59 19.63
C GLU A 53 -25.98 26.21 19.37
N LYS A 54 -25.04 26.77 20.16
CA LYS A 54 -23.62 26.43 20.02
C LYS A 54 -23.35 24.98 20.37
N GLN A 55 -23.98 24.46 21.43
CA GLN A 55 -23.88 23.04 21.79
C GLN A 55 -24.40 22.14 20.67
N LYS A 56 -25.55 22.47 20.08
CA LYS A 56 -26.12 21.75 18.93
C LYS A 56 -25.14 21.72 17.76
N LYS A 57 -24.59 22.88 17.37
CA LYS A 57 -23.59 22.99 16.30
C LYS A 57 -22.32 22.18 16.59
N THR A 58 -21.86 22.16 17.84
CA THR A 58 -20.69 21.32 18.21
C THR A 58 -21.01 19.84 18.13
N GLU A 59 -22.22 19.43 18.49
CA GLU A 59 -22.62 18.03 18.46
C GLU A 59 -22.85 17.54 17.03
N GLU A 60 -23.47 18.35 16.17
CA GLU A 60 -23.61 18.08 14.73
C GLU A 60 -22.24 17.84 14.08
N LYS A 61 -21.25 18.70 14.36
CA LYS A 61 -19.87 18.51 13.87
C LYS A 61 -19.22 17.22 14.36
N LYS A 62 -19.46 16.80 15.60
CA LYS A 62 -18.91 15.53 16.12
C LYS A 62 -19.52 14.34 15.40
N VAL A 63 -20.84 14.36 15.17
CA VAL A 63 -21.54 13.30 14.44
C VAL A 63 -21.00 13.20 13.00
N GLU A 64 -20.83 14.33 12.31
CA GLU A 64 -20.22 14.36 10.97
C GLU A 64 -18.79 13.83 10.96
N GLN A 65 -17.96 14.22 11.92
CA GLN A 65 -16.59 13.72 12.06
C GLN A 65 -16.59 12.20 12.33
N GLN A 66 -17.49 11.71 13.18
CA GLN A 66 -17.60 10.29 13.48
C GLN A 66 -18.01 9.47 12.25
N ASP A 67 -18.95 9.96 11.44
CA ASP A 67 -19.34 9.34 10.18
C ASP A 67 -18.17 9.28 9.19
N MET A 68 -17.42 10.39 9.05
CA MET A 68 -16.23 10.44 8.21
C MET A 68 -15.16 9.44 8.67
N ILE A 69 -14.88 9.39 9.98
CA ILE A 69 -13.94 8.42 10.57
C ILE A 69 -14.41 7.00 10.29
N GLY A 70 -15.71 6.72 10.43
CA GLY A 70 -16.29 5.40 10.11
C GLY A 70 -16.04 5.00 8.67
N LYS A 71 -16.33 5.89 7.71
CA LYS A 71 -16.10 5.67 6.28
C LYS A 71 -14.62 5.45 5.95
N MET A 72 -13.73 6.26 6.51
CA MET A 72 -12.28 6.11 6.31
C MET A 72 -11.75 4.81 6.92
N THR A 73 -12.17 4.48 8.14
CA THR A 73 -11.81 3.24 8.83
C THR A 73 -12.24 2.02 8.01
N TYR A 74 -13.44 2.04 7.45
CA TYR A 74 -13.92 0.97 6.58
C TYR A 74 -13.04 0.81 5.33
N LYS A 75 -12.72 1.91 4.63
CA LYS A 75 -11.83 1.90 3.46
C LYS A 75 -10.44 1.34 3.80
N LEU A 76 -9.86 1.77 4.92
CA LEU A 76 -8.55 1.28 5.38
C LEU A 76 -8.59 -0.22 5.71
N ARG A 77 -9.60 -0.70 6.46
CA ARG A 77 -9.76 -2.13 6.75
C ARG A 77 -9.97 -2.97 5.50
N ARG A 78 -10.58 -2.42 4.45
CA ARG A 78 -10.68 -3.10 3.15
C ARG A 78 -9.31 -3.22 2.49
N LYS A 79 -8.54 -2.12 2.41
CA LYS A 79 -7.19 -2.12 1.84
C LYS A 79 -6.24 -3.07 2.57
N LEU A 80 -6.29 -3.11 3.90
CA LEU A 80 -5.46 -4.05 4.69
C LEU A 80 -5.74 -5.50 4.30
N ARG A 81 -7.02 -5.90 4.23
CA ARG A 81 -7.40 -7.26 3.80
C ARG A 81 -6.97 -7.58 2.37
N GLU A 82 -6.94 -6.58 1.50
CA GLU A 82 -6.47 -6.74 0.12
C GLU A 82 -4.95 -6.92 0.06
N MET A 83 -4.21 -6.13 0.83
CA MET A 83 -2.75 -6.28 0.99
C MET A 83 -2.38 -7.64 1.56
N ASP A 84 -3.11 -8.14 2.55
CA ASP A 84 -2.88 -9.46 3.12
C ASP A 84 -3.03 -10.57 2.07
N ARG A 85 -4.07 -10.49 1.23
CA ARG A 85 -4.27 -11.44 0.12
C ARG A 85 -3.17 -11.36 -0.93
N LEU A 86 -2.76 -10.16 -1.31
CA LEU A 86 -1.68 -9.97 -2.29
C LEU A 86 -0.37 -10.56 -1.77
N ARG A 87 -0.10 -10.39 -0.46
CA ARG A 87 1.08 -10.99 0.17
C ARG A 87 1.03 -12.51 0.16
N GLU A 88 -0.12 -13.12 0.44
CA GLU A 88 -0.30 -14.57 0.35
C GLU A 88 -0.09 -15.08 -1.09
N GLU A 89 -0.59 -14.34 -2.09
CA GLU A 89 -0.39 -14.66 -3.50
C GLU A 89 1.08 -14.53 -3.93
N GLU A 90 1.78 -13.47 -3.49
CA GLU A 90 3.21 -13.29 -3.73
C GLU A 90 4.03 -14.43 -3.12
N ASP A 91 3.73 -14.84 -1.89
CA ASP A 91 4.44 -15.92 -1.22
C ASP A 91 4.16 -17.28 -1.87
N TYR A 92 2.93 -17.51 -2.34
CA TYR A 92 2.61 -18.70 -3.14
C TYR A 92 3.39 -18.73 -4.46
N ASN A 93 3.44 -17.62 -5.18
CA ASN A 93 4.16 -17.53 -6.46
C ASN A 93 5.66 -17.79 -6.28
N LYS A 94 6.28 -17.23 -5.23
CA LYS A 94 7.68 -17.52 -4.89
C LYS A 94 7.90 -19.01 -4.66
N LEU A 95 7.02 -19.68 -3.92
CA LEU A 95 7.13 -21.11 -3.66
C LEU A 95 7.03 -21.94 -4.95
N VAL A 96 6.15 -21.54 -5.88
CA VAL A 96 6.01 -22.20 -7.18
C VAL A 96 7.28 -22.02 -8.02
N ASP A 97 7.81 -20.80 -8.07
CA ASP A 97 9.03 -20.48 -8.81
C ASP A 97 10.23 -21.25 -8.24
N GLU A 98 10.39 -21.29 -6.92
CA GLU A 98 11.44 -22.06 -6.25
C GLU A 98 11.36 -23.56 -6.57
N ARG A 99 10.16 -24.14 -6.61
CA ARG A 99 9.96 -25.54 -6.99
C ARG A 99 10.30 -25.79 -8.45
N TYR A 100 9.96 -24.85 -9.32
CA TYR A 100 10.26 -24.95 -10.74
C TYR A 100 11.77 -24.91 -10.99
N GLU A 101 12.47 -23.96 -10.37
CA GLU A 101 13.94 -23.86 -10.43
C GLU A 101 14.62 -25.10 -9.86
N ALA A 102 14.14 -25.63 -8.72
CA ALA A 102 14.68 -26.86 -8.14
C ALA A 102 14.53 -28.08 -9.09
N LYS A 103 13.40 -28.19 -9.78
CA LYS A 103 13.17 -29.25 -10.76
C LYS A 103 14.08 -29.11 -11.98
N LEU A 104 14.29 -27.89 -12.47
CA LEU A 104 15.25 -27.63 -13.56
C LEU A 104 16.68 -27.98 -13.16
N GLU A 105 17.09 -27.66 -11.93
CA GLU A 105 18.43 -27.99 -11.44
C GLU A 105 18.62 -29.51 -11.30
N GLN A 106 17.59 -30.24 -10.83
CA GLN A 106 17.61 -31.71 -10.81
C GLN A 106 17.77 -32.30 -12.22
N GLU A 107 17.01 -31.81 -13.20
CA GLU A 107 17.10 -32.27 -14.60
C GLU A 107 18.49 -32.02 -15.19
N ARG A 108 19.09 -30.85 -14.90
CA ARG A 108 20.47 -30.54 -15.31
C ARG A 108 21.49 -31.47 -14.64
N ALA A 109 21.34 -31.73 -13.35
CA ALA A 109 22.24 -32.62 -12.61
C ALA A 109 22.13 -34.08 -13.09
N GLU A 110 20.92 -34.56 -13.41
CA GLU A 110 20.70 -35.88 -13.99
C GLU A 110 21.29 -35.99 -15.40
N ALA A 111 21.10 -34.98 -16.25
CA ALA A 111 21.70 -34.95 -17.57
C ALA A 111 23.23 -35.00 -17.52
N GLU A 112 23.85 -34.27 -16.59
CA GLU A 112 25.30 -34.30 -16.41
C GLU A 112 25.79 -35.64 -15.86
N ARG A 113 25.05 -36.25 -14.91
CA ARG A 113 25.34 -37.62 -14.43
C ARG A 113 25.31 -38.63 -15.57
N ILE A 114 24.28 -38.57 -16.41
CA ILE A 114 24.16 -39.45 -17.58
C ILE A 114 25.33 -39.23 -18.56
N ARG A 115 25.77 -37.97 -18.75
CA ARG A 115 26.93 -37.67 -19.60
C ARG A 115 28.20 -38.30 -19.07
N ILE A 116 28.49 -38.12 -17.78
CA ILE A 116 29.65 -38.69 -17.10
C ILE A 116 29.61 -40.24 -17.13
N GLU A 117 28.45 -40.85 -16.88
CA GLU A 117 28.29 -42.31 -16.95
C GLU A 117 28.55 -42.86 -18.36
N ARG A 118 28.04 -42.19 -19.40
CA ARG A 118 28.31 -42.57 -20.79
C ARG A 118 29.78 -42.44 -21.13
N GLU A 119 30.43 -41.36 -20.70
CA GLU A 119 31.87 -41.14 -20.91
C GLU A 119 32.70 -42.22 -20.21
N ALA A 120 32.36 -42.58 -18.96
CA ALA A 120 33.02 -43.65 -18.22
C ALA A 120 32.83 -45.03 -18.88
N LYS A 121 31.63 -45.34 -19.40
CA LYS A 121 31.37 -46.58 -20.16
C LYS A 121 32.22 -46.67 -21.43
N MET A 122 32.31 -45.57 -22.20
CA MET A 122 33.16 -45.51 -23.39
C MET A 122 34.64 -45.73 -23.07
N MET A 123 35.13 -45.20 -21.94
CA MET A 123 36.51 -45.43 -21.47
C MET A 123 36.73 -46.88 -20.99
N ALA A 124 35.74 -47.50 -20.33
CA ALA A 124 35.81 -48.89 -19.90
C ALA A 124 35.76 -49.89 -21.08
N ASP A 125 34.96 -49.59 -22.12
CA ASP A 125 34.90 -50.40 -23.35
C ASP A 125 36.16 -50.25 -24.21
N ASN A 126 36.79 -49.07 -24.23
CA ASN A 126 38.08 -48.88 -24.89
C ASN A 126 39.22 -49.60 -24.14
N GLY A 127 39.20 -49.65 -22.81
CA GLY A 127 40.16 -50.44 -22.03
C GLY A 127 40.02 -51.97 -22.20
N ARG A 128 38.88 -52.46 -22.72
CA ARG A 128 38.72 -53.87 -23.13
C ARG A 128 39.29 -54.17 -24.51
N LYS A 129 39.40 -53.17 -25.38
CA LYS A 129 40.06 -53.33 -26.69
C LYS A 129 41.58 -53.39 -26.55
N ASP A 130 42.14 -52.72 -25.56
CA ASP A 130 43.59 -52.75 -25.31
C ASP A 130 44.09 -54.11 -24.79
N VAL A 131 43.21 -55.02 -24.36
CA VAL A 131 43.59 -56.39 -23.97
C VAL A 131 43.42 -57.40 -25.13
N GLU A 132 42.54 -57.13 -26.10
CA GLU A 132 42.43 -57.97 -27.30
C GLU A 132 43.46 -57.58 -28.40
N GLU A 133 44.07 -56.40 -28.33
CA GLU A 133 45.04 -55.93 -29.32
C GLU A 133 46.52 -56.31 -29.02
N GLU A 134 46.80 -57.16 -28.01
CA GLU A 134 48.15 -57.73 -27.85
C GLU A 134 48.39 -59.03 -28.64
N THR A 135 47.37 -59.63 -29.25
CA THR A 135 47.55 -60.76 -30.17
C THR A 135 47.17 -60.42 -31.61
N LYS A 136 47.87 -59.45 -32.22
CA LYS A 136 48.05 -59.34 -33.69
C LYS A 136 49.00 -58.19 -34.06
N LYS A 137 50.25 -58.27 -33.59
CA LYS A 137 51.36 -57.71 -34.36
C LYS A 137 51.66 -58.67 -35.50
N ASP A 138 51.31 -58.26 -36.72
CA ASP A 138 52.23 -58.24 -37.85
C ASP A 138 51.47 -58.10 -39.17
N SER A 139 51.37 -56.86 -39.66
CA SER A 139 51.72 -56.54 -41.06
C SER A 139 51.55 -55.05 -41.34
N LYS A 140 52.70 -54.39 -41.55
CA LYS A 140 52.94 -53.19 -42.39
C LYS A 140 51.98 -53.15 -43.61
N LYS A 141 51.54 -52.01 -44.16
CA LYS A 141 52.37 -50.87 -44.60
C LYS A 141 51.50 -49.72 -45.16
N GLU A 142 51.94 -48.49 -44.88
CA GLU A 142 52.00 -47.27 -45.73
C GLU A 142 50.75 -46.53 -46.27
N ASN A 143 50.64 -45.30 -45.75
CA ASN A 143 50.60 -44.01 -46.45
C ASN A 143 49.32 -43.52 -47.14
N GLY A 144 48.90 -42.33 -46.69
CA GLY A 144 48.00 -41.45 -47.44
C GLY A 144 47.37 -40.36 -46.57
N GLU A 145 48.16 -39.36 -46.19
CA GLU A 145 47.65 -38.08 -45.68
C GLU A 145 46.73 -37.41 -46.73
N ASN A 146 45.57 -36.88 -46.33
CA ASN A 146 45.37 -35.43 -46.22
C ASN A 146 43.88 -35.02 -46.15
N THR A 147 43.57 -34.38 -45.02
CA THR A 147 42.88 -33.09 -44.83
C THR A 147 41.50 -32.79 -45.42
N SER A 148 40.68 -32.33 -44.47
CA SER A 148 39.72 -31.23 -44.56
C SER A 148 38.35 -31.52 -45.18
N SER A 149 37.35 -31.63 -44.32
CA SER A 149 35.96 -31.42 -44.70
C SER A 149 35.27 -30.48 -43.71
N THR A 150 35.10 -29.24 -44.19
CA THR A 150 33.84 -28.49 -44.11
C THR A 150 33.50 -27.78 -42.79
N ILE A 151 33.98 -26.54 -42.65
CA ILE A 151 33.30 -25.51 -41.85
C ILE A 151 32.12 -25.00 -42.66
N ASN A 152 30.89 -25.31 -42.21
CA ASN A 152 29.66 -24.69 -42.69
C ASN A 152 28.87 -24.16 -41.48
N LYS A 153 29.11 -22.90 -41.09
CA LYS A 153 28.20 -22.15 -40.21
C LYS A 153 27.51 -21.06 -41.01
N LYS A 154 26.32 -21.39 -41.52
CA LYS A 154 25.35 -20.43 -42.05
C LYS A 154 24.66 -19.69 -40.90
N ASN A 155 24.66 -18.36 -41.02
CA ASN A 155 23.76 -17.34 -40.48
C ASN A 155 22.62 -17.75 -39.54
N LYS A 156 22.43 -16.98 -38.45
CA LYS A 156 21.15 -16.30 -38.22
C LYS A 156 21.27 -15.06 -37.33
N LYS A 157 21.16 -13.90 -37.98
CA LYS A 157 20.90 -12.58 -37.38
C LYS A 157 19.39 -12.49 -37.13
N SER A 158 18.95 -12.33 -35.88
CA SER A 158 17.61 -11.87 -35.53
C SER A 158 17.74 -10.81 -34.43
N ARG A 159 17.80 -9.53 -34.81
CA ARG A 159 16.65 -8.61 -34.83
C ARG A 159 15.87 -8.65 -33.50
N ARG A 160 16.43 -8.01 -32.47
CA ARG A 160 15.65 -7.58 -31.30
C ARG A 160 14.65 -6.52 -31.78
N LYS A 161 13.36 -6.83 -31.66
CA LYS A 161 12.26 -5.85 -31.76
C LYS A 161 12.17 -5.10 -30.44
N ASN A 162 11.93 -3.81 -30.55
CA ASN A 162 11.63 -2.88 -29.46
C ASN A 162 10.51 -3.39 -28.55
N LYS A 163 10.62 -3.06 -27.26
CA LYS A 163 9.47 -2.80 -26.40
C LYS A 163 9.64 -1.39 -25.84
N GLU A 164 9.14 -0.42 -26.60
CA GLU A 164 8.48 0.74 -26.01
C GLU A 164 7.21 0.22 -25.31
N GLY A 165 6.95 0.65 -24.09
CA GLY A 165 5.76 0.20 -23.34
C GLY A 165 5.91 0.19 -21.82
N ALA A 166 6.89 0.88 -21.25
CA ALA A 166 7.04 1.02 -19.79
C ALA A 166 6.70 2.42 -19.26
N ASN A 167 6.42 3.40 -20.13
CA ASN A 167 6.25 4.79 -19.69
C ASN A 167 4.78 5.24 -19.48
N ASP A 168 3.79 4.49 -19.99
CA ASP A 168 2.39 4.92 -19.89
C ASP A 168 1.75 4.63 -18.52
N ALA A 169 2.33 3.73 -17.72
CA ALA A 169 1.81 3.41 -16.39
C ALA A 169 2.21 4.46 -15.33
N VAL A 170 3.30 5.18 -15.54
CA VAL A 170 3.80 6.19 -14.58
C VAL A 170 3.04 7.51 -14.74
N GLU A 171 2.62 7.86 -15.95
CA GLU A 171 1.88 9.11 -16.19
C GLU A 171 0.43 9.05 -15.69
N ALA A 172 -0.20 7.87 -15.73
CA ALA A 172 -1.56 7.66 -15.20
C ALA A 172 -1.61 7.82 -13.66
N CYS A 173 -0.59 7.35 -12.96
CA CYS A 173 -0.52 7.45 -11.50
C CYS A 173 -0.21 8.87 -11.01
N GLN A 174 0.45 9.70 -11.82
CA GLN A 174 0.75 11.10 -11.49
C GLN A 174 -0.46 12.03 -11.66
N LYS A 175 -1.34 11.76 -12.64
CA LYS A 175 -2.56 12.55 -12.87
C LYS A 175 -3.63 12.35 -11.78
N GLU A 176 -3.75 11.16 -11.20
CA GLU A 176 -4.67 10.93 -10.06
C GLU A 176 -4.19 11.58 -8.76
N MET A 177 -2.88 11.73 -8.56
CA MET A 177 -2.33 12.38 -7.36
C MET A 177 -2.47 13.92 -7.41
N GLN A 178 -2.53 14.52 -8.60
CA GLN A 178 -2.72 15.97 -8.77
C GLN A 178 -4.19 16.40 -8.69
N SER A 179 -5.16 15.52 -8.93
CA SER A 179 -6.59 15.85 -8.77
C SER A 179 -7.07 15.80 -7.32
N LEU A 180 -6.28 15.18 -6.42
CA LEU A 180 -6.58 15.07 -4.99
C LEU A 180 -5.98 16.20 -4.14
N SER A 181 -5.18 17.09 -4.73
CA SER A 181 -4.53 18.21 -4.03
C SER A 181 -5.20 19.57 -4.27
N VAL A 182 -6.28 19.64 -5.05
CA VAL A 182 -6.99 20.89 -5.41
C VAL A 182 -8.46 20.86 -4.97
N SER A 183 -8.80 20.26 -3.83
CA SER A 183 -10.15 20.37 -3.25
C SER A 183 -10.09 20.59 -1.74
#